data_AF-A0AAW4PA33-F1
#
_entry.id   AF-A0AAW4PA33-F1
#
_cell.length_a   1.000
_cell.length_b   1.000
_cell.length_c   1.000
_cell.angle_alpha   90.00
_cell.angle_beta   90.00
_cell.angle_gamma   90.00
#
_symmetry.space_group_name_H-M   'P 1'
#
loop_
_entity.id
_entity.type
_entity.pdbx_description
1 polymer ?
#
loop_
_entity_poly.entity_id
_entity_poly.type
_entity_poly.pdbx_seq_one_letter_code
_entity_poly.pdbx_strand_id
1 'polypeptide(L)'
;MVVDLFLEDLPGPPNQARGRRRFPPEIEDTLEELITTLELFSPLREHIKTMYFQWELVDLSRRVIYAAVPALTIVYAVPFYVDATTFPGATLGIDNLVWLVSAGITIGTIPFFVLLSYVLRIATIAKRTLAIGPTVLRTSEDLRPD
;
A
#
# COMPACT_ATOMS: atom_id res chain seq x y z
N MET A 1 -54.03 -36.35 -2.60
CA MET A 1 -55.44 -36.08 -2.19
C MET A 1 -55.68 -36.06 -0.68
N VAL A 2 -54.99 -36.83 0.18
CA VAL A 2 -55.10 -36.62 1.66
C VAL A 2 -53.78 -36.17 2.30
N VAL A 3 -52.65 -36.29 1.60
CA VAL A 3 -51.33 -35.80 2.09
C VAL A 3 -51.02 -34.36 1.62
N ASP A 4 -51.62 -33.89 0.53
CA ASP A 4 -51.48 -32.48 0.07
C ASP A 4 -52.29 -31.48 0.91
N LEU A 5 -53.33 -31.93 1.60
CA LEU A 5 -54.20 -31.05 2.40
C LEU A 5 -53.55 -30.60 3.72
N PHE A 6 -52.38 -31.14 4.05
CA PHE A 6 -51.68 -30.86 5.31
C PHE A 6 -50.34 -30.14 5.12
N LEU A 7 -49.92 -29.89 3.87
CA LEU A 7 -48.72 -29.10 3.56
C LEU A 7 -49.06 -27.67 3.08
N GLU A 8 -50.25 -27.18 3.40
CA GLU A 8 -50.68 -25.81 3.06
C GLU A 8 -50.67 -24.87 4.27
N ASP A 9 -50.34 -25.39 5.46
CA ASP A 9 -50.23 -24.61 6.71
C ASP A 9 -48.87 -24.78 7.39
N LEU A 10 -47.80 -24.95 6.60
CA LEU A 10 -46.47 -24.71 7.13
C LEU A 10 -46.24 -23.19 7.12
N PRO A 11 -46.06 -22.54 8.29
CA PRO A 11 -45.65 -21.14 8.33
C PRO A 11 -44.34 -21.02 7.54
N GLY A 12 -44.41 -20.33 6.40
CA GLY A 12 -43.22 -19.95 5.65
C GLY A 12 -42.23 -19.26 6.58
N PRO A 13 -40.92 -19.38 6.33
CA PRO A 13 -39.89 -18.93 7.27
C PRO A 13 -40.21 -17.51 7.74
N PRO A 14 -40.37 -17.30 9.06
CA PRO A 14 -40.66 -15.98 9.57
C PRO A 14 -39.45 -15.11 9.28
N ASN A 15 -39.71 -13.91 8.78
CA ASN A 15 -38.73 -12.84 8.63
C ASN A 15 -37.77 -12.94 7.44
N GLN A 16 -38.32 -12.78 6.23
CA GLN A 16 -37.62 -12.07 5.14
C GLN A 16 -37.97 -10.57 5.10
N ALA A 17 -38.62 -10.06 6.15
CA ALA A 17 -38.82 -8.63 6.37
C ALA A 17 -37.59 -8.02 7.05
N ARG A 18 -36.40 -8.25 6.49
CA ARG A 18 -35.28 -7.33 6.72
C ARG A 18 -35.66 -6.07 5.95
N GLY A 19 -36.34 -5.15 6.62
CA GLY A 19 -36.87 -3.92 6.05
C GLY A 19 -35.82 -3.23 5.20
N ARG A 20 -35.91 -3.44 3.88
CA ARG A 20 -35.45 -2.49 2.88
C ARG A 20 -36.31 -1.28 3.19
N ARG A 21 -35.79 -0.35 3.99
CA ARG A 21 -36.49 0.91 4.27
C ARG A 21 -36.67 1.54 2.90
N ARG A 22 -37.87 1.40 2.34
CA ARG A 22 -38.28 2.14 1.16
C ARG A 22 -38.32 3.57 1.65
N PHE A 23 -37.30 4.32 1.30
CA PHE A 23 -37.29 5.73 1.61
C PHE A 23 -38.46 6.37 0.85
N PRO A 24 -39.06 7.45 1.36
CA PRO A 24 -39.91 8.30 0.55
C PRO A 24 -39.18 8.64 -0.76
N PRO A 25 -39.88 8.73 -1.91
CA PRO A 25 -39.24 8.95 -3.22
C PRO A 25 -38.31 10.17 -3.22
N GLU A 26 -38.68 11.22 -2.47
CA GLU A 26 -37.88 12.43 -2.26
C GLU A 26 -36.48 12.17 -1.66
N ILE A 27 -36.36 11.19 -0.75
CA ILE A 27 -35.09 10.81 -0.12
C ILE A 27 -34.26 9.92 -1.05
N GLU A 28 -34.91 9.08 -1.86
CA GLU A 28 -34.25 8.24 -2.86
C GLU A 28 -33.62 9.12 -3.95
N ASP A 29 -34.36 10.10 -4.47
CA ASP A 29 -33.87 11.09 -5.45
C ASP A 29 -32.69 11.91 -4.90
N THR A 30 -32.80 12.37 -3.64
CA THR A 30 -31.73 13.15 -2.98
C THR A 30 -30.46 12.31 -2.75
N LEU A 31 -30.61 11.03 -2.42
CA LEU A 31 -29.48 10.12 -2.25
C LEU A 31 -28.79 9.82 -3.59
N GLU A 32 -29.55 9.68 -4.66
CA GLU A 32 -29.03 9.42 -6.00
C GLU A 32 -28.26 10.62 -6.57
N GLU A 33 -28.76 11.84 -6.33
CA GLU A 33 -28.05 13.09 -6.64
C GLU A 33 -26.75 13.24 -5.82
N LEU A 34 -26.78 12.88 -4.53
CA LEU A 34 -25.60 12.87 -3.67
C LEU A 34 -24.56 11.85 -4.15
N ILE A 35 -24.99 10.65 -4.54
CA ILE A 35 -24.10 9.61 -5.06
C ILE A 35 -23.46 10.08 -6.38
N THR A 36 -24.25 10.65 -7.29
CA THR A 36 -23.75 11.21 -8.56
C THR A 36 -22.72 12.31 -8.32
N THR A 37 -22.96 13.16 -7.33
CA THR A 37 -22.01 14.21 -6.92
C THR A 37 -20.75 13.63 -6.28
N LEU A 38 -20.85 12.54 -5.51
CA LEU A 38 -19.70 11.84 -4.94
C LEU A 38 -18.90 11.05 -5.98
N GLU A 39 -19.54 10.56 -7.04
CA GLU A 39 -18.88 9.93 -8.18
C GLU A 39 -18.03 10.92 -8.97
N LEU A 40 -18.40 12.20 -9.03
CA LEU A 40 -17.53 13.27 -9.56
C LEU A 40 -16.19 13.39 -8.79
N PHE A 41 -16.13 12.95 -7.54
CA PHE A 41 -14.88 12.87 -6.75
C PHE A 41 -14.14 11.53 -6.91
N SER A 42 -14.74 10.53 -7.55
CA SER A 42 -14.10 9.23 -7.82
C SER A 42 -12.89 9.35 -8.77
N PRO A 43 -12.98 10.09 -9.90
CA PRO A 43 -11.83 10.41 -10.75
C PRO A 43 -10.71 11.16 -10.03
N LEU A 44 -11.08 12.00 -9.05
CA LEU A 44 -10.12 12.77 -8.27
C LEU A 44 -9.28 11.86 -7.34
N ARG A 45 -9.89 10.82 -6.76
CA ARG A 45 -9.15 9.82 -5.96
C ARG A 45 -8.14 9.05 -6.82
N GLU A 46 -8.48 8.79 -8.08
CA GLU A 46 -7.58 8.12 -9.02
C GLU A 46 -6.41 9.04 -9.44
N HIS A 47 -6.67 10.32 -9.71
CA HIS A 47 -5.63 11.30 -10.04
C HIS A 47 -4.69 11.60 -8.86
N ILE A 48 -5.24 11.70 -7.64
CA ILE A 48 -4.45 11.88 -6.41
C ILE A 48 -3.52 10.68 -6.19
N LYS A 49 -3.95 9.45 -6.54
CA LYS A 49 -3.11 8.25 -6.41
C LYS A 49 -1.87 8.31 -7.30
N THR A 50 -2.02 8.83 -8.52
CA THR A 50 -0.91 9.03 -9.46
C THR A 50 0.06 10.09 -8.95
N MET A 51 -0.44 11.25 -8.51
CA MET A 51 0.39 12.33 -7.95
C MET A 51 1.13 11.88 -6.69
N TYR A 52 0.48 11.14 -5.79
CA TYR A 52 1.10 10.63 -4.56
C TYR A 52 2.23 9.64 -4.87
N PHE A 53 2.01 8.71 -5.81
CA PHE A 53 3.02 7.73 -6.19
C PHE A 53 4.26 8.39 -6.81
N GLN A 54 4.06 9.41 -7.65
CA GLN A 54 5.14 10.20 -8.21
C GLN A 54 5.93 10.94 -7.12
N TRP A 55 5.25 11.58 -6.18
CA TRP A 55 5.90 12.29 -5.07
C TRP A 55 6.74 11.36 -4.19
N GLU A 56 6.22 10.17 -3.90
CA GLU A 56 6.94 9.17 -3.09
C GLU A 56 8.15 8.60 -3.85
N LEU A 57 8.07 8.42 -5.17
CA LEU A 57 9.21 8.00 -6.01
C LEU A 57 10.31 9.06 -6.06
N VAL A 58 9.94 10.33 -6.18
CA VAL A 58 10.89 11.45 -6.21
C VAL A 58 11.58 11.61 -4.85
N ASP A 59 10.84 11.56 -3.75
CA ASP A 59 11.40 11.62 -2.40
C ASP A 59 12.32 10.42 -2.11
N LEU A 60 11.90 9.21 -2.50
CA LEU A 60 12.73 8.00 -2.44
C LEU A 60 14.05 8.19 -3.19
N SER A 61 13.96 8.58 -4.47
CA SER A 61 15.14 8.80 -5.31
C SER A 61 16.10 9.79 -4.65
N ARG A 62 15.57 10.91 -4.16
CA ARG A 62 16.37 11.95 -3.52
C ARG A 62 17.08 11.44 -2.25
N ARG A 63 16.39 10.67 -1.41
CA ARG A 63 16.96 10.09 -0.19
C ARG A 63 18.01 9.03 -0.48
N VAL A 64 17.76 8.18 -1.47
CA VAL A 64 18.73 7.16 -1.92
C VAL A 64 19.98 7.86 -2.46
N ILE A 65 19.84 8.91 -3.27
CA ILE A 65 20.98 9.68 -3.77
C ILE A 65 21.76 10.33 -2.62
N TYR A 66 21.07 10.94 -1.66
CA TYR A 66 21.72 11.55 -0.49
C TYR A 66 22.44 10.55 0.43
N ALA A 67 21.98 9.30 0.48
CA ALA A 67 22.68 8.23 1.18
C ALA A 67 23.82 7.63 0.34
N ALA A 68 23.58 7.44 -0.96
CA ALA A 68 24.49 6.73 -1.86
C ALA A 68 25.76 7.54 -2.14
N VAL A 69 25.64 8.85 -2.38
CA VAL A 69 26.81 9.69 -2.70
C VAL A 69 27.88 9.62 -1.59
N PRO A 70 27.60 9.95 -0.32
CA PRO A 70 28.62 9.88 0.73
C PRO A 70 29.07 8.44 1.01
N ALA A 71 28.16 7.47 0.94
CA ALA A 71 28.50 6.07 1.15
C ALA A 71 29.50 5.56 0.10
N LEU A 72 29.25 5.83 -1.18
CA LEU A 72 30.15 5.49 -2.27
C LEU A 72 31.48 6.23 -2.14
N THR A 73 31.46 7.53 -1.81
CA THR A 73 32.71 8.28 -1.58
C THR A 73 33.57 7.61 -0.53
N ILE A 74 33.01 7.17 0.60
CA ILE A 74 33.75 6.48 1.66
C ILE A 74 34.26 5.12 1.17
N VAL A 75 33.39 4.31 0.57
CA VAL A 75 33.74 2.96 0.09
C VAL A 75 34.87 3.00 -0.93
N TYR A 76 34.89 3.99 -1.83
CA TYR A 76 35.98 4.17 -2.78
C TYR A 76 37.20 4.85 -2.16
N ALA A 77 37.03 5.81 -1.24
CA ALA A 77 38.18 6.49 -0.64
C ALA A 77 39.06 5.54 0.19
N VAL A 78 38.45 4.60 0.93
CA VAL A 78 39.20 3.66 1.78
C VAL A 78 40.30 2.91 1.00
N PRO A 79 40.02 2.15 -0.07
CA PRO A 79 41.07 1.43 -0.81
C PRO A 79 42.03 2.33 -1.59
N PHE A 80 41.63 3.57 -1.93
CA PHE A 80 42.51 4.49 -2.67
C PHE A 80 43.53 5.20 -1.78
N TYR A 81 43.17 5.48 -0.52
CA TYR A 81 44.00 6.27 0.39
C TYR A 81 44.55 5.47 1.58
N VAL A 82 44.05 4.27 1.84
CA VAL A 82 44.46 3.44 2.97
C VAL A 82 45.33 2.29 2.49
N ASP A 83 46.54 2.24 3.01
CA ASP A 83 47.48 1.14 2.83
C ASP A 83 47.71 0.40 4.16
N ALA A 84 48.35 -0.78 4.12
CA ALA A 84 48.59 -1.64 5.29
C ALA A 84 49.39 -0.94 6.41
N THR A 85 50.10 0.14 6.08
CA THR A 85 50.91 0.95 7.01
C THR A 85 50.19 2.20 7.52
N THR A 86 48.98 2.49 7.03
CA THR A 86 48.26 3.75 7.33
C THR A 86 47.64 3.74 8.72
N PHE A 87 47.15 2.58 9.18
CA PHE A 87 46.62 2.38 10.53
C PHE A 87 47.31 1.19 11.21
N PRO A 88 48.60 1.32 11.57
CA PRO A 88 49.33 0.24 12.19
C PRO A 88 48.79 -0.04 13.60
N GLY A 89 48.67 -1.33 13.95
CA GLY A 89 48.26 -1.78 15.28
C GLY A 89 46.96 -2.59 15.28
N ALA A 90 46.65 -3.16 16.45
CA ALA A 90 45.44 -3.95 16.67
C ALA A 90 44.62 -3.37 17.82
N THR A 91 43.32 -3.21 17.60
CA THR A 91 42.36 -2.87 18.65
C THR A 91 41.58 -4.12 19.02
N LEU A 92 41.53 -4.43 20.33
CA LEU A 92 40.86 -5.63 20.85
C LEU A 92 41.37 -6.95 20.24
N GLY A 93 42.64 -7.00 19.82
CA GLY A 93 43.24 -8.16 19.16
C GLY A 93 42.87 -8.36 17.68
N ILE A 94 42.11 -7.41 17.10
CA ILE A 94 41.74 -7.39 15.68
C ILE A 94 42.50 -6.24 15.00
N ASP A 95 42.98 -6.47 13.79
CA ASP A 95 43.66 -5.46 12.99
C ASP A 95 42.74 -4.26 12.73
N ASN A 96 43.25 -3.04 12.95
CA ASN A 96 42.51 -1.80 12.71
C ASN A 96 42.03 -1.70 11.26
N LEU A 97 42.76 -2.30 10.32
CA LEU A 97 42.38 -2.32 8.92
C LEU A 97 41.09 -3.13 8.69
N VAL A 98 40.90 -4.23 9.43
CA VAL A 98 39.67 -5.04 9.38
C VAL A 98 38.47 -4.24 9.92
N TRP A 99 38.67 -3.49 11.00
CA TRP A 99 37.65 -2.57 11.53
C TRP A 99 37.25 -1.51 10.51
N LEU A 100 38.23 -0.91 9.83
CA LEU A 100 37.96 0.13 8.84
C LEU A 100 37.21 -0.42 7.62
N VAL A 101 37.64 -1.57 7.09
CA VAL A 101 36.98 -2.21 5.94
C VAL A 101 35.56 -2.63 6.29
N SER A 102 35.34 -3.25 7.46
CA SER A 102 33.99 -3.64 7.91
C SER A 102 33.07 -2.42 8.12
N ALA A 103 33.60 -1.33 8.68
CA ALA A 103 32.87 -0.06 8.78
C ALA A 103 32.53 0.51 7.40
N GLY A 104 33.49 0.50 6.47
CA GLY A 104 33.28 0.93 5.08
C GLY A 104 32.18 0.15 4.38
N ILE A 105 32.16 -1.18 4.50
CA ILE A 105 31.10 -2.04 3.94
C ILE A 105 29.74 -1.73 4.59
N THR A 106 29.71 -1.55 5.90
CA THR A 106 28.49 -1.21 6.64
C THR A 106 27.90 0.11 6.13
N ILE A 107 28.74 1.14 5.99
CA ILE A 107 28.34 2.45 5.43
C ILE A 107 27.90 2.30 3.98
N GLY A 108 28.61 1.51 3.17
CA GLY A 108 28.29 1.21 1.78
C GLY A 108 26.90 0.58 1.59
N THR A 109 26.39 -0.12 2.61
CA THR A 109 25.09 -0.79 2.55
C THR A 109 23.92 0.13 2.89
N ILE A 110 24.16 1.28 3.54
CA ILE A 110 23.13 2.26 3.93
C ILE A 110 22.14 2.61 2.80
N PRO A 111 22.55 3.01 1.59
CA PRO A 111 21.60 3.37 0.53
C PRO A 111 20.64 2.22 0.15
N PHE A 112 21.10 0.97 0.23
CA PHE A 112 20.26 -0.20 -0.04
C PHE A 112 19.22 -0.41 1.06
N PHE A 113 19.60 -0.20 2.34
CA PHE A 113 18.64 -0.27 3.45
C PHE A 113 17.60 0.84 3.39
N VAL A 114 17.99 2.06 3.00
CA VAL A 114 17.05 3.17 2.77
C VAL A 114 16.04 2.78 1.70
N LEU A 115 16.52 2.26 0.56
CA LEU A 115 15.65 1.80 -0.52
C LEU A 115 14.71 0.67 -0.05
N LEU A 116 15.25 -0.33 0.64
CA LEU A 116 14.48 -1.47 1.14
C LEU A 116 13.38 -1.04 2.14
N SER A 117 13.72 -0.20 3.12
CA SER A 117 12.77 0.32 4.09
C SER A 117 11.62 1.06 3.42
N TYR A 118 11.91 1.82 2.37
CA TYR A 118 10.92 2.56 1.60
C TYR A 118 10.01 1.65 0.80
N VAL A 119 10.58 0.68 0.09
CA VAL A 119 9.81 -0.32 -0.65
C VAL A 119 8.88 -1.07 0.29
N LEU A 120 9.35 -1.48 1.47
CA LEU A 120 8.53 -2.14 2.49
C LEU A 120 7.42 -1.22 3.03
N ARG A 121 7.71 0.07 3.27
CA ARG A 121 6.70 1.05 3.71
C ARG A 121 5.60 1.21 2.68
N ILE A 122 5.96 1.40 1.41
CA ILE A 122 5.02 1.52 0.31
C ILE A 122 4.25 0.22 0.12
N ALA A 123 4.91 -0.93 0.16
CA ALA A 123 4.27 -2.24 0.05
C ALA A 123 3.26 -2.49 1.18
N THR A 124 3.56 -2.05 2.40
CA THR A 124 2.64 -2.14 3.55
C THR A 124 1.42 -1.25 3.37
N ILE A 125 1.61 -0.01 2.93
CA ILE A 125 0.52 0.92 2.61
C ILE A 125 -0.33 0.36 1.46
N ALA A 126 0.32 -0.10 0.39
CA ALA A 126 -0.32 -0.68 -0.77
C ALA A 126 -1.15 -1.92 -0.41
N LYS A 127 -0.60 -2.86 0.37
CA LYS A 127 -1.34 -4.03 0.90
C LYS A 127 -2.60 -3.62 1.65
N ARG A 128 -2.55 -2.54 2.45
CA ARG A 128 -3.72 -2.03 3.19
C ARG A 128 -4.79 -1.41 2.26
N THR A 129 -4.38 -0.85 1.12
CA THR A 129 -5.31 -0.23 0.14
C THR A 129 -5.81 -1.18 -0.96
N LEU A 130 -5.07 -2.24 -1.29
CA LEU A 130 -5.49 -3.28 -2.24
C LEU A 130 -6.57 -4.20 -1.68
N ALA A 131 -6.73 -4.24 -0.35
CA ALA A 131 -7.83 -4.92 0.33
C ALA A 131 -9.15 -4.12 0.26
N ILE A 132 -9.12 -2.86 -0.18
CA ILE A 132 -10.33 -2.14 -0.60
C ILE A 132 -10.52 -2.53 -2.07
N GLY A 133 -11.18 -3.68 -2.25
CA GLY A 133 -11.50 -4.24 -3.56
C GLY A 133 -12.26 -3.22 -4.43
N PRO A 134 -12.19 -3.38 -5.76
CA PRO A 134 -12.86 -2.48 -6.68
C PRO A 134 -14.31 -2.36 -6.23
N THR A 135 -14.79 -1.13 -6.12
CA THR A 135 -16.21 -0.83 -5.96
C THR A 135 -16.91 -1.22 -7.26
N VAL A 136 -16.90 -2.51 -7.58
CA VAL A 136 -17.82 -3.15 -8.51
C VAL A 136 -19.08 -3.35 -7.69
N LEU A 137 -19.83 -2.26 -7.52
CA LEU A 137 -21.27 -2.41 -7.52
C LEU A 137 -21.58 -2.96 -8.91
N ARG A 138 -21.72 -4.28 -9.00
CA ARG A 138 -22.41 -4.89 -10.14
C ARG A 138 -23.77 -4.24 -10.13
N THR A 139 -24.02 -3.36 -11.09
CA THR A 139 -25.33 -2.85 -11.40
C THR A 139 -26.23 -4.06 -11.54
N SER A 140 -27.06 -4.27 -10.52
CA SER A 140 -28.14 -5.24 -10.52
C SER A 140 -29.26 -4.70 -11.38
N GLU A 141 -29.00 -4.52 -12.68
CA GLU A 141 -29.98 -4.26 -13.73
C GLU A 141 -29.67 -5.16 -14.92
N ASP A 142 -29.79 -6.46 -14.65
CA ASP A 142 -30.45 -7.33 -15.61
C ASP A 142 -31.81 -7.70 -14.99
N LEU A 143 -32.61 -6.66 -14.74
CA LEU A 143 -34.01 -6.81 -14.39
C LEU A 143 -34.80 -6.85 -15.71
N ARG A 144 -35.08 -8.08 -16.12
CA ARG A 144 -36.06 -8.51 -17.13
C ARG A 144 -37.25 -7.54 -17.26
N PRO A 145 -37.61 -7.14 -18.48
CA PRO A 145 -38.79 -7.69 -19.17
C PRO A 145 -38.35 -8.09 -20.60
N ASP A 146 -38.88 -9.11 -21.27
CA ASP A 146 -40.16 -9.79 -21.28
C ASP A 146 -39.91 -11.20 -21.84
#